data_AF-A0A356DUN0-F1
#
_entry.id   AF-A0A356DUN0-F1
#
_cell.length_a   1.000
_cell.length_b   1.000
_cell.length_c   1.000
_cell.angle_alpha   90.00
_cell.angle_beta   90.00
_cell.angle_gamma   90.00
#
_symmetry.space_group_name_H-M   'P 1'
#
loop_
_entity.id
_entity.type
_entity.pdbx_description
1 polymer ?
#
loop_
_entity_poly.entity_id
_entity_poly.type
_entity_poly.pdbx_seq_one_letter_code
_entity_poly.pdbx_strand_id
1 'polypeptide(L)'
;MLEQPPKIKDPGFWIYALRYVIMWTLAVVAVIGFSRFLNTLLRRGILFELDFPSWLPVYLMITGFFQLTLGMIAYIALKEKRTWHVPFLWVTALLMIASTWGERLFLWVPDQRPTNHTFTIFLHLVWLLMIVFYTVKHSKKELVDGPGD
;
A
#
# COMPACT_ATOMS: atom_id res chain seq x y z
N MET A 1 -3.98 16.12 19.49
CA MET A 1 -5.40 16.48 19.28
C MET A 1 -6.08 15.34 18.52
N LEU A 2 -7.17 14.77 19.05
CA LEU A 2 -8.00 13.84 18.31
C LEU A 2 -8.84 14.68 17.33
N GLU A 3 -8.68 14.48 16.02
CA GLU A 3 -9.52 15.15 15.02
C GLU A 3 -10.98 14.77 15.27
N GLN A 4 -11.86 15.77 15.44
CA GLN A 4 -13.30 15.50 15.53
C GLN A 4 -13.80 15.13 14.13
N PRO A 5 -14.49 13.99 13.95
CA PRO A 5 -15.00 13.59 12.65
C PRO A 5 -16.09 14.59 12.18
N PRO A 6 -16.09 15.00 10.91
CA PRO A 6 -17.16 15.83 10.34
C PRO A 6 -18.50 15.09 10.40
N LYS A 7 -19.62 15.83 10.40
CA LYS A 7 -20.94 15.21 10.36
C LYS A 7 -21.18 14.60 8.97
N ILE A 8 -21.98 13.53 8.89
CA ILE A 8 -22.27 12.83 7.62
C ILE A 8 -22.84 13.78 6.54
N LYS A 9 -23.56 14.83 6.95
CA LYS A 9 -24.15 15.82 6.05
C LYS A 9 -23.15 16.86 5.52
N ASP A 10 -21.94 16.92 6.09
CA ASP A 10 -20.93 17.88 5.66
C ASP A 10 -20.28 17.39 4.36
N PRO A 11 -20.08 18.26 3.35
CA PRO A 11 -19.48 17.87 2.07
C PRO A 11 -18.04 17.31 2.23
N GLY A 12 -17.36 17.66 3.32
CA GLY A 12 -16.02 17.14 3.66
C GLY A 12 -16.00 15.72 4.24
N PHE A 13 -17.16 15.15 4.62
CA PHE A 13 -17.24 13.83 5.24
C PHE A 13 -16.71 12.72 4.33
N TRP A 14 -17.04 12.75 3.04
CA TRP A 14 -16.61 11.73 2.10
C TRP A 14 -15.10 11.71 1.87
N ILE A 15 -14.47 12.89 1.84
CA ILE A 15 -13.01 13.00 1.71
C ILE A 15 -12.33 12.50 3.00
N TYR A 16 -12.90 12.85 4.16
CA TYR A 16 -12.45 12.33 5.44
C TYR A 16 -12.55 10.80 5.49
N ALA A 17 -13.70 10.22 5.16
CA ALA A 17 -13.92 8.77 5.13
C ALA A 17 -12.95 8.08 4.16
N LEU A 18 -12.82 8.61 2.93
CA LEU A 18 -11.91 8.06 1.92
C LEU A 18 -10.45 8.07 2.40
N ARG A 19 -10.00 9.16 3.04
CA ARG A 19 -8.66 9.24 3.64
C ARG A 19 -8.44 8.12 4.65
N TYR A 20 -9.39 7.90 5.57
CA TYR A 20 -9.28 6.85 6.57
C TYR A 20 -9.30 5.44 5.96
N VAL A 21 -10.13 5.21 4.94
CA VAL A 21 -10.12 3.93 4.20
C VAL A 21 -8.73 3.70 3.59
N ILE A 22 -8.17 4.68 2.87
CA ILE A 22 -6.83 4.59 2.28
C ILE A 22 -5.78 4.35 3.39
N MET A 23 -5.85 5.08 4.49
CA MET A 23 -4.95 4.88 5.65
C MET A 23 -4.99 3.43 6.14
N TRP A 24 -6.18 2.87 6.39
CA TRP A 24 -6.29 1.49 6.83
C TRP A 24 -5.78 0.48 5.79
N THR A 25 -5.98 0.74 4.49
CA THR A 25 -5.36 -0.11 3.46
C THR A 25 -3.83 -0.09 3.51
N LEU A 26 -3.21 1.08 3.76
CA LEU A 26 -1.77 1.20 3.92
C LEU A 26 -1.26 0.48 5.18
N ALA A 27 -2.03 0.53 6.27
CA ALA A 27 -1.70 -0.22 7.48
C ALA A 27 -1.74 -1.74 7.23
N VAL A 28 -2.75 -2.22 6.50
CA VAL A 28 -2.81 -3.64 6.08
C VAL A 28 -1.61 -4.01 5.22
N VAL A 29 -1.23 -3.16 4.26
CA VAL A 29 -0.01 -3.36 3.45
C VAL A 29 1.25 -3.45 4.32
N ALA A 30 1.38 -2.59 5.33
CA ALA A 30 2.51 -2.62 6.24
C ALA A 30 2.54 -3.93 7.07
N VAL A 31 1.38 -4.38 7.56
CA VAL A 31 1.27 -5.65 8.30
C VAL A 31 1.60 -6.86 7.41
N ILE A 32 1.19 -6.85 6.14
CA ILE A 32 1.55 -7.89 5.18
C ILE A 32 3.06 -7.90 4.95
N GLY A 33 3.67 -6.74 4.70
CA GLY A 33 5.11 -6.60 4.52
C GLY A 33 5.91 -7.08 5.73
N PHE A 34 5.47 -6.70 6.93
CA PHE A 34 6.06 -7.16 8.19
C PHE A 34 5.93 -8.67 8.37
N SER A 35 4.74 -9.22 8.13
CA SER A 35 4.48 -10.66 8.23
C SER A 35 5.38 -11.44 7.26
N ARG A 36 5.55 -10.94 6.04
CA ARG A 36 6.44 -11.52 5.04
C ARG A 36 7.91 -11.46 5.48
N PHE A 37 8.36 -10.30 5.95
CA PHE A 37 9.71 -10.10 6.46
C PHE A 37 10.02 -11.08 7.61
N LEU A 38 9.16 -11.13 8.63
CA LEU A 38 9.33 -12.01 9.77
C LEU A 38 9.27 -13.49 9.38
N ASN A 39 8.29 -13.90 8.57
CA ASN A 39 8.19 -15.30 8.15
C ASN A 39 9.44 -15.74 7.40
N THR A 40 9.98 -14.87 6.54
CA THR A 40 11.21 -15.16 5.80
C THR A 40 12.42 -15.25 6.72
N LEU A 41 12.52 -14.34 7.70
CA LEU A 41 13.62 -14.32 8.66
C LEU A 41 13.59 -15.55 9.59
N LEU A 42 12.42 -15.91 10.12
CA LEU A 42 12.23 -17.03 11.03
C LEU A 42 12.36 -18.39 10.33
N ARG A 43 11.91 -18.50 9.07
CA ARG A 43 11.95 -19.76 8.29
C ARG A 43 13.13 -19.84 7.33
N ARG A 44 14.11 -18.94 7.49
CA ARG A 44 15.27 -18.85 6.59
C ARG A 44 16.05 -20.18 6.51
N GLY A 45 16.20 -20.88 7.63
CA GLY A 45 16.87 -22.19 7.67
C GLY A 45 16.15 -23.25 6.81
N ILE A 46 14.83 -23.34 6.96
CA ILE A 46 13.99 -24.28 6.21
C ILE A 46 14.01 -23.97 4.69
N LEU A 47 14.06 -22.69 4.32
CA LEU A 47 14.13 -22.27 2.91
C LEU A 47 15.45 -22.69 2.24
N PHE A 48 16.56 -22.74 2.98
CA PHE A 48 17.83 -23.26 2.46
C PHE A 48 17.85 -24.78 2.36
N GLU A 49 17.16 -25.49 3.27
CA GLU A 49 17.04 -26.95 3.24
C GLU A 49 16.18 -27.48 2.08
N LEU A 50 15.28 -26.65 1.55
CA LEU A 50 14.38 -26.98 0.43
C LEU A 50 15.00 -26.74 -0.96
N ASP A 51 16.33 -26.55 -1.07
CA ASP A 51 17.05 -26.25 -2.32
C ASP A 51 16.50 -25.05 -3.11
N PHE A 52 15.81 -24.11 -2.43
CA PHE A 52 15.41 -22.88 -3.08
C PHE A 52 16.63 -22.02 -3.43
N PRO A 53 16.56 -21.24 -4.54
CA PRO A 53 17.64 -20.33 -4.89
C PRO A 53 17.98 -19.40 -3.73
N SER A 54 19.28 -19.28 -3.41
CA SER A 54 19.77 -18.50 -2.25
C SER A 54 19.38 -17.03 -2.27
N TRP A 55 19.07 -16.47 -3.45
CA TRP A 55 18.59 -15.11 -3.62
C TRP A 55 17.12 -14.92 -3.20
N LEU A 56 16.30 -15.98 -3.24
CA LEU A 56 14.86 -15.89 -3.01
C LEU A 56 14.53 -15.43 -1.57
N PRO A 57 15.07 -16.03 -0.50
CA PRO A 57 14.84 -15.54 0.86
C PRO A 57 15.32 -14.10 1.05
N VAL A 58 16.43 -13.72 0.45
CA VAL A 58 16.95 -12.34 0.52
C VAL A 58 15.98 -11.38 -0.16
N TYR A 59 15.49 -11.73 -1.35
CA TYR A 59 14.47 -10.95 -2.06
C TYR A 59 13.18 -10.80 -1.27
N LEU A 60 12.63 -11.88 -0.72
CA LEU A 60 11.38 -11.88 0.06
C LEU A 60 11.51 -11.00 1.32
N MET A 61 12.67 -11.06 1.98
CA MET A 61 12.97 -10.24 3.15
C MET A 61 13.08 -8.76 2.78
N ILE A 62 13.87 -8.42 1.77
CA ILE A 62 14.05 -7.03 1.31
C ILE A 62 12.70 -6.44 0.87
N THR A 63 11.96 -7.15 0.03
CA THR A 63 10.63 -6.69 -0.42
C THR A 63 9.66 -6.53 0.73
N GLY A 64 9.56 -7.49 1.65
CA GLY A 64 8.72 -7.36 2.85
C GLY A 64 9.09 -6.14 3.71
N PHE A 65 10.39 -5.89 3.89
CA PHE A 65 10.86 -4.72 4.63
C PHE A 65 10.53 -3.39 3.94
N PHE A 66 10.70 -3.30 2.62
CA PHE A 66 10.27 -2.14 1.84
C PHE A 66 8.76 -1.93 1.95
N GLN A 67 7.98 -3.02 1.89
CA GLN A 67 6.53 -2.93 2.00
C GLN A 67 6.07 -2.39 3.35
N LEU A 68 6.67 -2.89 4.43
CA LEU A 68 6.47 -2.37 5.78
C LEU A 68 6.81 -0.89 5.86
N THR A 69 8.02 -0.53 5.44
CA THR A 69 8.55 0.83 5.61
C THR A 69 7.75 1.84 4.80
N LEU A 70 7.50 1.57 3.52
CA LEU A 70 6.72 2.46 2.65
C LEU A 70 5.26 2.56 3.11
N GLY A 71 4.64 1.43 3.47
CA GLY A 71 3.27 1.42 4.00
C GLY A 71 3.14 2.27 5.26
N MET A 72 4.08 2.16 6.20
CA MET A 72 4.11 2.96 7.42
C MET A 72 4.36 4.45 7.15
N ILE A 73 5.33 4.79 6.30
CA ILE A 73 5.63 6.19 5.98
C ILE A 73 4.42 6.83 5.28
N ALA A 74 3.82 6.16 4.30
CA ALA A 74 2.61 6.63 3.62
C ALA A 74 1.45 6.81 4.60
N TYR A 75 1.27 5.86 5.53
CA TYR A 75 0.26 5.94 6.57
C TYR A 75 0.46 7.16 7.47
N ILE A 76 1.68 7.38 7.96
CA ILE A 76 2.02 8.51 8.83
C ILE A 76 1.84 9.84 8.08
N ALA A 77 2.34 9.92 6.84
CA ALA A 77 2.19 11.11 6.00
C ALA A 77 0.71 11.48 5.80
N LEU A 78 -0.13 10.48 5.52
CA LEU A 78 -1.56 10.65 5.32
C LEU A 78 -2.28 10.98 6.64
N LYS A 79 -1.86 10.40 7.77
CA LYS A 79 -2.38 10.69 9.12
C LYS A 79 -2.05 12.12 9.59
N GLU A 80 -0.84 12.58 9.29
CA GLU A 80 -0.37 13.91 9.69
C GLU A 80 -0.68 14.99 8.65
N LYS A 81 -1.30 14.61 7.53
CA LYS A 81 -1.60 15.51 6.39
C LYS A 81 -0.36 16.27 5.90
N ARG A 82 0.80 15.60 5.88
CA ARG A 82 2.05 16.21 5.41
C ARG A 82 1.94 16.60 3.94
N THR A 83 2.57 17.69 3.51
CA THR A 83 2.51 18.16 2.11
C THR A 83 2.89 17.09 1.07
N TRP A 84 3.80 16.18 1.43
CA TRP A 84 4.28 15.10 0.56
C TRP A 84 3.44 13.81 0.63
N HIS A 85 2.30 13.79 1.32
CA HIS A 85 1.49 12.58 1.48
C HIS A 85 0.93 12.02 0.16
N VAL A 86 0.53 12.89 -0.79
CA VAL A 86 -0.01 12.44 -2.09
C VAL A 86 1.06 11.79 -2.97
N PRO A 87 2.22 12.43 -3.23
CA PRO A 87 3.31 11.77 -3.96
C PRO A 87 3.71 10.42 -3.35
N PHE A 88 3.83 10.36 -2.02
CA PHE A 88 4.28 9.16 -1.33
C PHE A 88 3.24 8.03 -1.36
N LEU A 89 1.95 8.38 -1.30
CA LEU A 89 0.84 7.45 -1.51
C LEU A 89 0.92 6.80 -2.91
N TRP A 90 1.17 7.60 -3.95
CA TRP A 90 1.32 7.10 -5.33
C TRP A 90 2.53 6.18 -5.48
N VAL A 91 3.70 6.60 -5.00
CA VAL A 91 4.93 5.78 -5.05
C VAL A 91 4.71 4.45 -4.35
N THR A 92 4.14 4.49 -3.14
CA THR A 92 3.85 3.27 -2.36
C THR A 92 2.89 2.37 -3.11
N ALA A 93 1.78 2.91 -3.64
CA ALA A 93 0.80 2.11 -4.36
C ALA A 93 1.40 1.46 -5.61
N LEU A 94 2.03 2.24 -6.50
CA LEU A 94 2.59 1.72 -7.75
C LEU A 94 3.65 0.66 -7.50
N LEU A 95 4.50 0.85 -6.50
CA LEU A 95 5.54 -0.12 -6.14
C LEU A 95 4.93 -1.43 -5.61
N MET A 96 3.87 -1.36 -4.81
CA MET A 96 3.14 -2.55 -4.32
C MET A 96 2.50 -3.34 -5.47
N ILE A 97 1.86 -2.62 -6.38
CA ILE A 97 1.25 -3.20 -7.58
C ILE A 97 2.34 -3.89 -8.42
N ALA A 98 3.42 -3.18 -8.73
CA ALA A 98 4.53 -3.73 -9.52
C ALA A 98 5.17 -4.95 -8.85
N SER A 99 5.39 -4.92 -7.53
CA SER A 99 5.92 -6.07 -6.78
C SER A 99 4.98 -7.26 -6.87
N THR A 100 3.67 -7.05 -6.66
CA THR A 100 2.67 -8.14 -6.70
C THR A 100 2.65 -8.84 -8.06
N TRP A 101 2.67 -8.06 -9.14
CA TRP A 101 2.69 -8.61 -10.49
C TRP A 101 4.04 -9.22 -10.86
N GLY A 102 5.16 -8.62 -10.46
CA GLY A 102 6.49 -9.20 -10.64
C GLY A 102 6.59 -10.57 -9.98
N GLU A 103 6.16 -10.70 -8.73
CA GLU A 103 6.15 -11.98 -8.02
C GLU A 103 5.25 -13.01 -8.70
N ARG A 104 4.05 -12.62 -9.13
CA ARG A 104 3.14 -13.52 -9.85
C ARG A 104 3.70 -13.99 -11.20
N LEU A 105 4.42 -13.15 -11.92
CA LEU A 105 4.97 -13.50 -13.23
C LEU A 105 6.22 -14.39 -13.11
N PHE A 106 7.09 -14.11 -12.12
CA PHE A 106 8.41 -14.74 -12.02
C PHE A 106 8.50 -15.84 -10.96
N LEU A 107 7.77 -15.74 -9.84
CA LEU A 107 7.93 -16.65 -8.70
C LEU A 107 6.81 -17.69 -8.58
N TRP A 108 5.64 -17.44 -9.19
CA TRP A 108 4.52 -18.39 -9.09
C TRP A 108 4.67 -19.53 -10.09
N VAL A 109 4.31 -20.73 -9.62
CA VAL A 109 4.22 -21.95 -10.43
C VAL A 109 3.22 -21.73 -11.57
N PRO A 110 3.49 -22.15 -12.83
CA PRO A 110 2.65 -21.88 -14.00
C PRO A 110 1.15 -22.11 -13.77
N ASP A 111 0.79 -23.20 -13.07
CA ASP A 111 -0.60 -23.55 -12.79
C ASP A 111 -1.28 -22.62 -11.78
N GLN A 112 -0.51 -21.99 -10.90
CA GLN A 112 -1.01 -21.02 -9.93
C GLN A 112 -1.11 -19.61 -10.49
N ARG A 113 -0.38 -19.28 -11.57
CA ARG A 113 -0.34 -17.93 -12.17
C ARG A 113 -1.73 -17.39 -12.49
N PRO A 114 -2.60 -18.06 -13.27
CA PRO A 114 -3.90 -17.49 -13.65
C PRO A 114 -4.90 -17.42 -12.48
N THR A 115 -4.63 -18.12 -11.38
CA THR A 115 -5.54 -18.21 -10.24
C THR A 115 -5.69 -16.82 -9.59
N ASN A 116 -6.93 -16.33 -9.54
CA ASN A 116 -7.33 -15.04 -8.96
C ASN A 116 -6.77 -13.79 -9.66
N HIS A 117 -6.38 -13.86 -10.93
CA HIS A 117 -5.97 -12.67 -11.70
C HIS A 117 -7.06 -11.60 -11.76
N THR A 118 -8.28 -11.97 -12.16
CA THR A 118 -9.40 -11.03 -12.29
C THR A 118 -9.69 -10.29 -10.99
N PHE A 119 -9.73 -11.02 -9.87
CA PHE A 119 -9.93 -10.42 -8.55
C PHE A 119 -8.80 -9.46 -8.16
N THR A 120 -7.55 -9.87 -8.42
CA THR A 120 -6.37 -9.05 -8.11
C THR A 120 -6.39 -7.76 -8.94
N ILE A 121 -6.65 -7.85 -10.25
CA ILE A 121 -6.80 -6.67 -11.14
C ILE A 121 -7.90 -5.75 -10.61
N PHE A 122 -9.08 -6.29 -10.31
CA PHE A 122 -10.20 -5.50 -9.82
C PHE A 122 -9.86 -4.77 -8.51
N LEU A 123 -9.22 -5.47 -7.56
CA LEU A 123 -8.79 -4.87 -6.29
C LEU A 123 -7.80 -3.72 -6.52
N HIS A 124 -6.85 -3.90 -7.43
CA HIS A 124 -5.86 -2.88 -7.78
C HIS A 124 -6.52 -1.66 -8.44
N LEU A 125 -7.48 -1.88 -9.35
CA LEU A 125 -8.25 -0.82 -9.98
C LEU A 125 -9.06 -0.03 -8.95
N VAL A 126 -9.76 -0.71 -8.04
CA VAL A 126 -10.51 -0.05 -6.95
C VAL A 126 -9.57 0.78 -6.08
N TRP A 127 -8.40 0.25 -5.72
CA TRP A 127 -7.43 0.98 -4.91
C TRP A 127 -6.88 2.22 -5.64
N LEU A 128 -6.51 2.08 -6.92
CA LEU A 128 -6.07 3.20 -7.75
C LEU A 128 -7.16 4.26 -7.92
N LEU A 129 -8.42 3.85 -8.14
CA LEU A 129 -9.55 4.78 -8.23
C LEU A 129 -9.72 5.56 -6.93
N MET A 130 -9.64 4.91 -5.77
CA MET A 130 -9.67 5.60 -4.48
C MET A 130 -8.56 6.64 -4.35
N ILE A 131 -7.33 6.30 -4.76
CA ILE A 131 -6.19 7.23 -4.74
C ILE A 131 -6.42 8.40 -5.71
N VAL A 132 -6.87 8.14 -6.94
CA VAL A 132 -7.19 9.18 -7.93
C VAL A 132 -8.27 10.12 -7.41
N PHE A 133 -9.38 9.60 -6.88
CA PHE A 133 -10.44 10.42 -6.31
C PHE A 133 -9.94 11.27 -5.15
N TYR A 134 -9.11 10.69 -4.28
CA TYR A 134 -8.50 11.41 -3.17
C TYR A 134 -7.59 12.54 -3.68
N THR A 135 -6.68 12.26 -4.63
CA THR A 135 -5.78 13.24 -5.24
C THR A 135 -6.54 14.39 -5.90
N VAL A 136 -7.52 14.09 -6.77
CA VAL A 136 -8.28 15.12 -7.49
C VAL A 136 -9.07 16.02 -6.53
N LYS A 137 -9.67 15.44 -5.49
CA LYS A 137 -10.42 16.23 -4.48
C LYS A 137 -9.49 17.05 -3.59
N HIS A 138 -8.31 16.53 -3.26
CA HIS A 138 -7.30 17.26 -2.50
C HIS A 138 -6.77 18.47 -3.28
N SER A 139 -6.35 18.27 -4.54
CA SER A 139 -5.82 19.35 -5.37
C SER A 139 -6.85 20.45 -5.63
N LYS A 140 -8.14 20.09 -5.81
CA LYS A 140 -9.21 21.09 -5.91
C LYS A 140 -9.37 21.92 -4.63
N LYS A 141 -9.11 21.34 -3.46
CA LYS A 141 -9.16 22.05 -2.20
C LYS A 141 -7.96 22.99 -2.04
N GLU A 142 -6.75 22.53 -2.36
CA GLU A 142 -5.54 23.39 -2.36
C GLU A 142 -5.65 24.58 -3.33
N LEU A 143 -6.31 24.41 -4.48
CA LEU A 143 -6.55 25.51 -5.42
C LEU A 143 -7.54 26.56 -4.88
N VAL A 144 -8.46 26.18 -4.00
CA VAL A 144 -9.48 27.07 -3.42
C VAL A 144 -8.96 27.75 -2.15
N ASP A 145 -8.26 27.00 -1.30
CA ASP A 145 -7.80 27.47 0.02
C ASP A 145 -6.35 28.00 -0.01
N GLY A 146 -5.62 27.82 -1.11
CA GLY A 146 -4.17 28.08 -1.22
C GLY A 146 -3.31 26.91 -0.71
N PRO A 147 -2.02 26.83 -1.07
CA PRO A 147 -1.12 25.85 -0.49
C PRO A 147 -1.00 26.14 1.02
N GLY A 148 -1.42 25.19 1.85
CA GLY A 148 -1.23 25.28 3.29
C GLY A 148 0.24 25.05 3.64
N ASP A 149 0.88 26.06 4.22
CA ASP A 149 2.26 26.03 4.74
C ASP A 149 2.49 24.92 5.77
#